data_AF-A0A817YQD6-F1
#
_entry.id   AF-A0A817YQD6-F1
#
_cell.length_a   1.000
_cell.length_b   1.000
_cell.length_c   1.000
_cell.angle_alpha   90.00
_cell.angle_beta   90.00
_cell.angle_gamma   90.00
#
_symmetry.space_group_name_H-M   'P 1'
#
loop_
_entity.id
_entity.type
_entity.pdbx_description
1 polymer ?
#
loop_
_entity_poly.entity_id
_entity_poly.type
_entity_poly.pdbx_seq_one_letter_code
_entity_poly.pdbx_strand_id
1 'polypeptide(L)'
;MIINDQYPRGLYISSDESLFIWLMGTDHFRIISSSTTLNVSYVCKKLNTYLMFIDNYLHHQEHSFAFHSKFSYLTSKIDELSGLLIIIQCRIFDENYQKLLENQLEKFRKHLIYLINPFKSSTIIIANKPLLGLNENEKLLRTIYAILIVLHNIQEKFSNNQLMN
;
A
#
# COMPACT_ATOMS: atom_id res chain seq x y z
N MET A 1 1.05 -13.30 19.39
CA MET A 1 2.13 -12.30 19.34
C MET A 1 3.43 -13.03 19.56
N ILE A 2 4.40 -12.86 18.66
CA ILE A 2 5.73 -13.45 18.79
C ILE A 2 6.67 -12.33 19.23
N ILE A 3 7.34 -12.49 20.37
CA ILE A 3 8.34 -11.55 20.90
C ILE A 3 9.68 -12.29 20.93
N ASN A 4 10.76 -11.62 20.51
CA ASN A 4 12.11 -12.13 20.72
C ASN A 4 12.63 -11.65 22.09
N ASP A 5 13.04 -12.56 22.96
CA ASP A 5 13.46 -12.21 24.32
C ASP A 5 14.83 -11.49 24.39
N GLN A 6 15.63 -11.52 23.31
CA GLN A 6 16.94 -10.85 23.26
C GLN A 6 16.90 -9.44 22.65
N TYR A 7 15.85 -9.09 21.90
CA TYR A 7 15.66 -7.78 21.29
C TYR A 7 14.17 -7.47 21.28
N PRO A 8 13.69 -6.26 21.64
CA PRO A 8 12.27 -5.94 21.78
C PRO A 8 11.51 -5.84 20.44
N ARG A 9 11.79 -6.73 19.50
CA ARG A 9 11.10 -6.90 18.22
C ARG A 9 9.93 -7.84 18.41
N GLY A 10 8.82 -7.48 17.79
CA GLY A 10 7.58 -8.24 17.90
C GLY A 10 6.83 -8.29 16.59
N LEU A 11 6.09 -9.39 16.42
CA LEU A 11 5.14 -9.57 15.33
C LEU A 11 3.78 -9.91 15.92
N TYR A 12 2.79 -9.08 15.60
CA TYR A 12 1.39 -9.40 15.77
C TYR A 12 0.76 -9.70 14.41
N ILE A 13 -0.07 -10.74 14.37
CA ILE A 13 -0.88 -11.14 13.22
C ILE A 13 -2.30 -11.36 13.74
N SER A 14 -3.29 -10.78 13.07
CA SER A 14 -4.70 -11.07 13.38
C SER A 14 -5.07 -12.51 13.01
N SER A 15 -6.11 -13.04 13.62
CA SER A 15 -6.58 -14.42 13.36
C SER A 15 -6.97 -14.68 11.90
N ASP A 16 -7.42 -13.63 11.19
CA ASP A 16 -7.78 -13.69 9.77
C ASP A 16 -6.60 -13.35 8.83
N GLU A 17 -5.38 -13.21 9.38
CA GLU A 17 -4.14 -12.91 8.65
C GLU A 17 -4.20 -11.68 7.74
N SER A 18 -5.13 -10.75 8.02
CA SER A 18 -5.34 -9.54 7.22
C SER A 18 -4.77 -8.28 7.85
N LEU A 19 -4.26 -8.39 9.08
CA LEU A 19 -3.57 -7.33 9.79
C LEU A 19 -2.26 -7.87 10.39
N PHE A 20 -1.19 -7.13 10.15
CA PHE A 20 0.13 -7.38 10.69
C PHE A 20 0.64 -6.12 11.38
N ILE A 21 1.25 -6.26 12.55
CA ILE A 21 1.95 -5.16 13.22
C ILE A 21 3.37 -5.64 13.51
N TRP A 22 4.35 -4.97 12.90
CA TRP A 22 5.77 -5.17 13.20
C TRP A 22 6.23 -4.12 14.20
N LEU A 23 6.81 -4.58 15.29
CA LEU A 23 7.33 -3.75 16.38
C LEU A 23 8.85 -3.72 16.31
N MET A 24 9.43 -2.52 16.46
CA MET A 24 10.88 -2.29 16.57
C MET A 24 11.69 -2.90 15.42
N GLY A 25 11.15 -2.83 14.21
CA GLY A 25 11.83 -3.24 12.99
C GLY A 25 12.76 -2.14 12.48
N THR A 26 12.42 -1.55 11.34
CA THR A 26 13.04 -0.30 10.86
C THR A 26 12.47 0.92 11.57
N ASP A 27 11.15 0.91 11.80
CA ASP A 27 10.42 1.92 12.56
C ASP A 27 9.91 1.30 13.88
N HIS A 28 9.44 2.13 14.80
CA HIS A 28 8.81 1.66 16.05
C HIS A 28 7.59 0.78 15.76
N PHE A 29 6.74 1.21 14.82
CA PHE A 29 5.55 0.49 14.38
C PHE A 29 5.50 0.46 12.85
N ARG A 30 5.16 -0.70 12.30
CA ARG A 30 4.68 -0.83 10.93
C ARG A 30 3.38 -1.61 10.95
N ILE A 31 2.29 -0.93 10.65
CA ILE A 31 0.93 -1.49 10.67
C ILE A 31 0.52 -1.74 9.23
N ILE A 32 0.20 -2.98 8.91
CA ILE A 32 -0.09 -3.43 7.56
C ILE A 32 -1.46 -4.06 7.58
N SER A 33 -2.38 -3.57 6.76
CA SER A 33 -3.62 -4.27 6.45
C SER A 33 -3.57 -4.75 4.99
N SER A 34 -3.97 -5.99 4.77
CA SER A 34 -3.98 -6.62 3.46
C SER A 34 -5.30 -7.33 3.19
N SER A 35 -5.58 -7.56 1.91
CA SER A 35 -6.73 -8.33 1.44
C SER A 35 -6.34 -9.02 0.15
N THR A 36 -6.86 -10.22 -0.07
CA THR A 36 -6.77 -10.94 -1.35
C THR A 36 -7.78 -10.43 -2.37
N THR A 37 -8.79 -9.68 -1.94
CA THR A 37 -9.79 -9.04 -2.79
C THR A 37 -9.43 -7.58 -3.07
N LEU A 38 -9.88 -7.04 -4.20
CA LEU A 38 -9.72 -5.62 -4.59
C LEU A 38 -10.60 -4.64 -3.78
N ASN A 39 -11.07 -5.03 -2.60
CA ASN A 39 -11.85 -4.17 -1.72
C ASN A 39 -10.94 -3.23 -0.92
N VAL A 40 -10.43 -2.20 -1.58
CA VAL A 40 -9.52 -1.21 -0.96
C VAL A 40 -10.21 -0.49 0.21
N SER A 41 -11.52 -0.22 0.10
CA SER A 41 -12.30 0.43 1.17
C SER A 41 -12.27 -0.40 2.46
N TYR A 42 -12.43 -1.72 2.36
CA TYR A 42 -12.34 -2.63 3.50
C TYR A 42 -10.95 -2.59 4.15
N VAL A 43 -9.89 -2.65 3.35
CA VAL A 43 -8.49 -2.60 3.82
C VAL A 43 -8.22 -1.28 4.55
N CYS A 44 -8.62 -0.15 3.95
CA CYS A 44 -8.43 1.17 4.56
C CYS A 44 -9.24 1.34 5.85
N LYS A 45 -10.50 0.87 5.87
CA LYS A 45 -11.34 0.93 7.08
C LYS A 45 -10.74 0.12 8.21
N LYS A 46 -10.23 -1.09 7.92
CA LYS A 46 -9.55 -1.93 8.90
C LYS A 46 -8.29 -1.23 9.42
N LEU A 47 -7.41 -0.75 8.53
CA LEU A 47 -6.21 -0.01 8.91
C LEU A 47 -6.52 1.18 9.83
N ASN A 48 -7.52 2.00 9.47
CA ASN A 48 -7.88 3.19 10.25
C ASN A 48 -8.44 2.83 11.63
N THR A 49 -9.23 1.75 11.72
CA THR A 49 -9.75 1.25 13.00
C THR A 49 -8.62 0.88 13.96
N TYR A 50 -7.60 0.17 13.47
CA TYR A 50 -6.45 -0.23 14.29
C TYR A 50 -5.51 0.93 14.62
N LEU A 51 -5.31 1.86 13.67
CA LEU A 51 -4.56 3.09 13.95
C LEU A 51 -5.20 3.89 15.09
N MET A 52 -6.53 4.09 15.04
CA MET A 52 -7.25 4.77 16.12
C MET A 52 -7.17 4.03 17.46
N PHE A 53 -7.26 2.70 17.43
CA PHE A 53 -7.10 1.89 18.65
C PHE A 53 -5.71 2.07 19.28
N ILE A 54 -4.65 2.01 18.47
CA ILE A 54 -3.27 2.17 18.94
C ILE A 54 -3.04 3.60 19.41
N ASP A 55 -3.53 4.61 18.69
CA ASP A 55 -3.39 6.02 19.07
C ASP A 55 -4.05 6.30 20.44
N ASN A 56 -5.28 5.81 20.64
CA ASN A 56 -5.97 5.91 21.92
C ASN A 56 -5.20 5.18 23.04
N TYR A 57 -4.70 3.98 22.77
CA TYR A 57 -3.90 3.22 23.74
C TYR A 57 -2.63 4.00 24.13
N LEU A 58 -1.89 4.53 23.15
CA LEU A 58 -0.69 5.33 23.41
C LEU A 58 -1.03 6.58 24.22
N HIS A 59 -2.12 7.28 23.90
CA HIS A 59 -2.56 8.45 24.66
C HIS A 59 -2.87 8.11 26.13
N HIS A 60 -3.50 6.97 26.40
CA HIS A 60 -3.71 6.50 27.78
C HIS A 60 -2.40 6.15 28.52
N GLN A 61 -1.32 5.91 27.79
CA GLN A 61 0.03 5.68 28.34
C GLN A 61 0.90 6.95 28.31
N GLU A 62 0.29 8.13 28.11
CA GLU A 62 1.02 9.42 28.01
C GLU A 62 2.08 9.42 26.87
N HIS A 63 1.78 8.70 25.80
CA HIS A 63 2.60 8.61 24.59
C HIS A 63 1.79 9.04 23.36
N SER A 64 2.48 9.47 22.32
CA SER A 64 1.87 9.86 21.05
C SER A 64 2.72 9.42 19.87
N PHE A 65 2.11 9.31 18.70
CA PHE A 65 2.89 9.17 17.47
C PHE A 65 3.77 10.40 17.24
N ALA A 66 4.93 10.18 16.63
CA ALA A 66 5.79 11.26 16.16
C ALA A 66 5.14 11.92 14.94
N PHE A 67 4.53 13.09 15.14
CA PHE A 67 3.79 13.81 14.12
C PHE A 67 4.33 15.23 13.95
N HIS A 68 4.42 15.70 12.72
CA HIS A 68 4.78 17.07 12.38
C HIS A 68 3.79 17.64 11.37
N SER A 69 3.28 18.86 11.62
CA SER A 69 2.21 19.48 10.81
C SER A 69 2.51 19.55 9.30
N LYS A 70 3.78 19.73 8.91
CA LYS A 70 4.21 19.78 7.51
C LYS A 70 4.54 18.41 6.89
N PHE A 71 4.95 17.44 7.71
CA PHE A 71 5.52 16.17 7.22
C PHE A 71 4.65 14.96 7.58
N SER A 72 3.55 15.19 8.28
CA SER A 72 2.68 14.17 8.87
C SER A 72 3.49 13.25 9.82
N TYR A 73 3.16 11.96 9.85
CA TYR A 73 3.86 10.93 10.61
C TYR A 73 5.32 10.84 10.20
N LEU A 74 6.19 10.91 11.20
CA LEU A 74 7.63 10.78 11.06
C LEU A 74 8.02 9.31 11.14
N THR A 75 8.82 8.87 10.19
CA THR A 75 9.42 7.53 10.14
C THR A 75 10.94 7.66 10.16
N SER A 76 11.64 6.54 10.26
CA SER A 76 13.11 6.51 10.26
C SER A 76 13.73 6.82 8.89
N LYS A 77 12.93 6.90 7.80
CA LYS A 77 13.41 7.15 6.44
C LYS A 77 12.69 8.32 5.78
N ILE A 78 13.45 9.21 5.15
CA ILE A 78 12.90 10.41 4.50
C ILE A 78 11.93 10.09 3.35
N ASP A 79 12.19 9.01 2.62
CA ASP A 79 11.34 8.54 1.52
C ASP A 79 10.08 7.81 2.02
N GLU A 80 9.96 7.59 3.33
CA GLU A 80 8.75 7.03 3.95
C GLU A 80 8.01 8.10 4.77
N LEU A 81 8.40 9.37 4.68
CA LEU A 81 7.70 10.48 5.32
C LEU A 81 6.24 10.49 4.89
N SER A 82 5.36 10.69 5.87
CA SER A 82 3.91 10.46 5.87
C SER A 82 3.42 9.04 6.15
N GLY A 83 4.30 8.04 6.19
CA GLY A 83 4.00 6.71 6.70
C GLY A 83 3.03 5.84 5.89
N LEU A 84 2.36 6.34 4.85
CA LEU A 84 1.40 5.58 4.07
C LEU A 84 1.99 5.03 2.76
N LEU A 85 2.05 3.70 2.70
CA LEU A 85 2.37 2.93 1.50
C LEU A 85 1.18 2.03 1.14
N ILE A 86 0.70 2.17 -0.08
CA ILE A 86 -0.36 1.38 -0.69
C ILE A 86 0.29 0.52 -1.75
N ILE A 87 0.06 -0.78 -1.67
CA ILE A 87 0.58 -1.76 -2.61
C ILE A 87 -0.60 -2.53 -3.20
N ILE A 88 -0.64 -2.62 -4.52
CA ILE A 88 -1.56 -3.49 -5.25
C ILE A 88 -0.72 -4.50 -6.01
N GLN A 89 -1.05 -5.76 -5.82
CA GLN A 89 -0.42 -6.87 -6.53
C GLN A 89 -1.40 -7.39 -7.58
N CYS A 90 -1.05 -7.23 -8.85
CA CYS A 90 -1.83 -7.70 -9.98
C CYS A 90 -1.16 -8.94 -10.57
N ARG A 91 -1.92 -10.03 -10.73
CA ARG A 91 -1.45 -11.21 -11.45
C ARG A 91 -1.99 -11.20 -12.88
N ILE A 92 -1.10 -11.21 -13.86
CA ILE A 92 -1.39 -11.16 -15.29
C ILE A 92 -0.69 -12.34 -15.96
N PHE A 93 -1.49 -13.22 -16.57
CA PHE A 93 -0.99 -14.45 -17.18
C PHE A 93 -0.63 -14.28 -18.66
N ASP A 94 -1.08 -13.21 -19.31
CA ASP A 94 -0.86 -12.95 -20.72
C ASP A 94 0.16 -11.81 -20.91
N GLU A 95 1.25 -12.10 -21.60
CA GLU A 95 2.35 -11.16 -21.83
C GLU A 95 1.93 -9.90 -22.59
N ASN A 96 0.94 -9.99 -23.49
CA ASN A 96 0.43 -8.83 -24.21
C ASN A 96 -0.30 -7.88 -23.25
N TYR A 97 -1.07 -8.43 -22.31
CA TYR A 97 -1.70 -7.62 -21.26
C TYR A 97 -0.67 -7.04 -20.31
N GLN A 98 0.38 -7.77 -20.01
CA GLN A 98 1.46 -7.29 -19.17
C GLN A 98 2.13 -6.06 -19.80
N LYS A 99 2.53 -6.15 -21.08
CA LYS A 99 3.09 -5.02 -21.83
C LYS A 99 2.12 -3.84 -21.93
N LEU A 100 0.82 -4.11 -22.11
CA LEU A 100 -0.18 -3.05 -22.15
C LEU A 100 -0.33 -2.36 -20.80
N LEU A 101 -0.34 -3.12 -19.70
CA LEU A 101 -0.38 -2.58 -18.34
C LEU A 101 0.85 -1.72 -18.07
N GLU A 102 2.06 -2.22 -18.34
CA GLU A 102 3.31 -1.48 -18.16
C GLU A 102 3.27 -0.14 -18.93
N ASN A 103 2.85 -0.15 -20.19
CA ASN A 103 2.69 1.06 -20.99
C ASN A 103 1.67 2.06 -20.41
N GLN A 104 0.60 1.60 -19.75
CA GLN A 104 -0.32 2.50 -19.06
C GLN A 104 0.29 3.02 -17.75
N LEU A 105 0.93 2.16 -16.96
CA LEU A 105 1.56 2.54 -15.70
C LEU A 105 2.68 3.58 -15.90
N GLU A 106 3.40 3.51 -17.02
CA GLU A 106 4.45 4.46 -17.35
C GLU A 106 3.92 5.90 -17.48
N LYS A 107 2.67 6.08 -17.91
CA LYS A 107 1.99 7.39 -17.94
C LYS A 107 1.82 7.98 -16.54
N PHE A 108 1.74 7.12 -15.52
CA PHE A 108 1.56 7.47 -14.12
C PHE A 108 2.87 7.39 -13.29
N ARG A 109 4.04 7.24 -13.94
CA ARG A 109 5.36 7.11 -13.28
C ARG A 109 5.74 8.25 -12.34
N LYS A 110 5.09 9.41 -12.45
CA LYS A 110 5.26 10.54 -11.52
C LYS A 110 4.62 10.28 -10.15
N HIS A 111 3.64 9.39 -10.09
CA HIS A 111 2.84 9.11 -8.89
C HIS A 111 2.97 7.67 -8.41
N LEU A 112 3.28 6.74 -9.32
CA LEU A 112 3.40 5.32 -9.02
C LEU A 112 4.83 4.82 -9.22
N ILE A 113 5.14 3.75 -8.50
CA ILE A 113 6.26 2.84 -8.74
C ILE A 113 5.63 1.51 -9.13
N TYR A 114 6.19 0.82 -10.11
CA TYR A 114 5.81 -0.54 -10.40
C TYR A 114 7.04 -1.39 -10.67
N LEU A 115 6.91 -2.68 -10.37
CA LEU A 115 7.96 -3.67 -10.54
C LEU A 115 7.34 -5.02 -10.89
N ILE A 116 7.92 -5.67 -11.90
CA ILE A 116 7.61 -7.05 -12.23
C ILE A 116 8.27 -7.90 -11.14
N ASN A 117 7.49 -8.77 -10.50
CA ASN A 117 8.00 -9.61 -9.44
C ASN A 117 8.99 -10.63 -10.03
N PRO A 118 10.28 -10.59 -9.67
CA PRO A 118 11.29 -11.46 -10.26
C PRO A 118 11.08 -12.94 -9.92
N PHE A 119 10.34 -13.23 -8.85
CA PHE A 119 10.03 -14.60 -8.41
C PHE A 119 8.72 -15.13 -8.98
N LYS A 120 7.87 -14.25 -9.53
CA LYS A 120 6.59 -14.57 -10.14
C LYS A 120 6.41 -13.68 -11.36
N SER A 121 6.96 -14.08 -12.51
CA SER A 121 6.98 -13.30 -13.75
C SER A 121 5.60 -12.77 -14.18
N SER A 122 4.53 -13.47 -13.83
CA SER A 122 3.12 -13.08 -14.06
C SER A 122 2.56 -12.10 -13.02
N THR A 123 3.39 -11.47 -12.18
CA THR A 123 2.93 -10.59 -11.11
C THR A 123 3.57 -9.23 -11.21
N ILE A 124 2.74 -8.19 -11.31
CA ILE A 124 3.17 -6.80 -11.24
C ILE A 124 2.76 -6.25 -9.88
N ILE A 125 3.72 -5.65 -9.19
CA ILE A 125 3.51 -4.93 -7.94
C ILE A 125 3.47 -3.44 -8.28
N ILE A 126 2.40 -2.77 -7.88
CA ILE A 126 2.17 -1.34 -8.08
C ILE A 126 2.09 -0.69 -6.71
N ALA A 127 2.80 0.41 -6.51
CA ALA A 127 2.76 1.16 -5.26
C ALA A 127 2.75 2.67 -5.52
N ASN A 128 2.29 3.45 -4.55
CA ASN A 128 2.44 4.90 -4.62
C ASN A 128 3.90 5.32 -4.38
N LYS A 129 4.32 6.39 -5.05
CA LYS A 129 5.55 7.09 -4.68
C LYS A 129 5.40 7.77 -3.31
N PRO A 130 6.52 8.08 -2.65
CA PRO A 130 6.53 9.01 -1.54
C PRO A 130 5.99 10.36 -2.03
N LEU A 131 4.88 10.83 -1.46
CA LEU A 131 4.25 12.09 -1.85
C LEU A 131 4.28 13.06 -0.67
N LEU A 132 5.40 13.78 -0.53
CA LEU A 132 5.52 14.84 0.47
C LEU A 132 4.46 15.93 0.23
N GLY A 133 3.91 16.47 1.32
CA GLY A 133 2.95 17.58 1.27
C GLY A 133 1.51 17.22 0.90
N LEU A 134 1.21 15.94 0.67
CA LEU A 134 -0.17 15.45 0.58
C LEU A 134 -0.60 14.77 1.87
N ASN A 135 -1.87 14.88 2.24
CA ASN A 135 -2.43 14.09 3.32
C ASN A 135 -2.68 12.62 2.88
N GLU A 136 -2.99 11.76 3.85
CA GLU A 136 -3.19 10.32 3.67
C GLU A 136 -4.34 10.01 2.70
N ASN A 137 -5.43 10.78 2.77
CA ASN A 137 -6.59 10.62 1.89
C ASN A 137 -6.25 10.99 0.44
N GLU A 138 -5.52 12.08 0.21
CA GLU A 138 -5.08 12.48 -1.11
C GLU A 138 -4.15 11.45 -1.75
N LYS A 139 -3.24 10.87 -0.96
CA LYS A 139 -2.38 9.77 -1.40
C LYS A 139 -3.19 8.54 -1.79
N LEU A 140 -4.13 8.16 -0.93
CA LEU A 140 -5.02 7.03 -1.17
C LEU A 140 -5.80 7.21 -2.47
N LEU A 141 -6.49 8.35 -2.60
CA LEU A 141 -7.29 8.68 -3.76
C LEU A 141 -6.44 8.69 -5.03
N ARG A 142 -5.29 9.38 -5.05
CA ARG A 142 -4.43 9.44 -6.25
C ARG A 142 -3.96 8.05 -6.67
N THR A 143 -3.62 7.20 -5.72
CA THR A 143 -3.16 5.83 -5.99
C THR A 143 -4.28 4.97 -6.56
N ILE A 144 -5.45 4.97 -5.91
CA ILE A 144 -6.63 4.23 -6.37
C ILE A 144 -7.06 4.72 -7.75
N TYR A 145 -7.18 6.04 -7.95
CA TYR A 145 -7.60 6.61 -9.24
C TYR A 145 -6.63 6.25 -10.37
N ALA A 146 -5.32 6.36 -10.14
CA ALA A 146 -4.34 5.98 -11.15
C ALA A 146 -4.49 4.50 -11.54
N ILE A 147 -4.70 3.62 -10.57
CA ILE A 147 -4.87 2.19 -10.82
C ILE A 147 -6.20 1.89 -11.52
N LEU A 148 -7.30 2.52 -11.12
CA LEU A 148 -8.60 2.36 -11.78
C LEU A 148 -8.55 2.83 -13.25
N ILE A 149 -7.92 3.97 -13.54
CA ILE A 149 -7.76 4.46 -14.92
C ILE A 149 -6.94 3.45 -15.75
N VAL A 150 -5.86 2.94 -15.17
CA VAL A 150 -5.01 1.95 -15.82
C VAL A 150 -5.80 0.68 -16.15
N LEU A 151 -6.57 0.15 -15.21
CA LEU A 151 -7.40 -1.04 -15.39
C LEU A 151 -8.51 -0.80 -16.42
N HIS A 152 -9.17 0.36 -16.38
CA HIS A 152 -10.22 0.74 -17.33
C HIS A 152 -9.68 0.83 -18.77
N ASN A 153 -8.53 1.48 -18.98
CA ASN A 153 -7.90 1.60 -20.30
C ASN A 153 -7.51 0.23 -20.89
N ILE A 154 -7.15 -0.74 -20.03
CA ILE A 154 -6.86 -2.11 -20.46
C ILE A 154 -8.15 -2.80 -20.91
N GLN A 155 -9.22 -2.65 -20.13
CA GLN A 155 -10.53 -3.24 -20.43
C GLN A 155 -11.10 -2.70 -21.75
N GLU A 156 -11.06 -1.39 -21.99
CA GLU A 156 -11.57 -0.80 -23.23
C GLU A 156 -10.83 -1.29 -24.48
N LYS A 157 -9.49 -1.32 -24.42
CA LYS A 157 -8.67 -1.83 -25.53
C LYS A 157 -8.96 -3.29 -25.84
N PHE A 158 -9.30 -4.07 -24.82
CA PHE A 158 -9.68 -5.45 -25.03
C PHE A 158 -11.05 -5.59 -25.71
N SER A 159 -12.06 -4.88 -25.21
CA SER A 159 -13.40 -4.87 -25.83
C SER A 159 -13.32 -4.49 -27.31
N ASN A 160 -12.46 -3.53 -27.66
CA ASN A 160 -12.28 -3.10 -29.05
C ASN A 160 -11.54 -4.13 -29.92
N ASN A 161 -10.58 -4.89 -29.35
CA ASN A 161 -9.88 -5.95 -30.08
C ASN A 161 -10.76 -7.20 -30.30
N GLN A 162 -11.69 -7.49 -29.40
CA GLN A 162 -12.67 -8.57 -29.59
C GLN A 162 -13.72 -8.26 -30.65
N LEU A 163 -13.97 -6.97 -30.94
CA LEU A 163 -14.89 -6.55 -32.02
C LEU A 163 -14.25 -6.57 -33.41
N MET A 164 -12.92 -6.74 -33.51
CA MET A 164 -12.18 -6.78 -34.78
C MET A 164 -11.76 -8.19 -35.22
N ASN A 165 -12.04 -9.21 -34.41
CA ASN A 165 -11.81 -10.62 -34.72
C ASN A 165 -13.14 -11.36 -34.84
#